data_AF-A0A543PM15-F1
#
_entry.id   AF-A0A543PM15-F1
#
_cell.length_a   1.000
_cell.length_b   1.000
_cell.length_c   1.000
_cell.angle_alpha   90.00
_cell.angle_beta   90.00
_cell.angle_gamma   90.00
#
_symmetry.space_group_name_H-M   'P 1'
#
loop_
_entity.id
_entity.type
_entity.pdbx_description
1 polymer ?
#
loop_
_entity_poly.entity_id
_entity_poly.type
_entity_poly.pdbx_seq_one_letter_code
_entity_poly.pdbx_strand_id
1 'polypeptide(L)'
;MTRGARSTVALMVAAVLGLVGCTSSTTDRAGGRGLQAVTVLEIAQLDDAAPSQVQAYATEVEKESHGSLRLHFNDFWHKGEVDFEKHTLEDVTGGRMPGAWVGVRSLDLVGVTSFQPLVAPLLVDSQAMQDRIFSAGIPLEMARGLEGHGLVAVAVLPGPMRKVLGVRKPFREPEDFRRALLGIQGGEIPESTAKALGATFTRMPSGARLSAVDAYEQQVDNIFGSFYGLAAKYVTANINLWPQAMAVILNQAAYRELTDTQREILRKAAGDAIPAALKATQSEDDAGVAKLCGQDVAFPTSSDLQLAALRRAVQPVYDEIARDPDNARMLNRLTTLRAAVAAPPDVSACTRPGPGAHSGSLPEGTYDMVLENDARSQCTDSPPQGTPGQKSWYSLEVRDGRVTIRQRIDNQSAPWGVGYYGFYSTLRDRIRIDSLNARWSFDGTALRLNDMTGGSCSDAVLWTTKPWVLRSGPVQGAPVVPDGTYEAGLTDADRHLCDGKPGGQGLNPQSDPRGKPTSFSSITLDAGALRGYAREGRPTVIPRLEWVGSYRVYGHTFELTTLTFVDGPEHWDRLTATFTFDGTNLTLKPVGTWPCWARVWWALHPWTLPKKTP
;
A
#
# COMPACT_ATOMS: atom_id res chain seq x y z
N MET A 1 78.05 9.99 -29.48
CA MET A 1 76.70 9.46 -29.15
C MET A 1 75.71 10.18 -30.04
N THR A 2 75.65 9.76 -31.31
CA THR A 2 74.48 9.08 -31.93
C THR A 2 73.28 10.02 -32.03
N ARG A 3 73.25 10.83 -33.10
CA ARG A 3 72.60 10.55 -34.41
C ARG A 3 71.10 10.89 -34.32
N GLY A 4 70.50 11.71 -35.18
CA GLY A 4 70.99 12.35 -36.39
C GLY A 4 69.83 13.07 -37.08
N ALA A 5 70.14 14.29 -37.51
CA ALA A 5 69.84 14.82 -38.83
C ALA A 5 68.37 14.86 -39.32
N ARG A 6 67.80 16.06 -39.17
CA ARG A 6 66.72 16.62 -39.99
C ARG A 6 67.30 17.08 -41.34
N SER A 7 66.61 16.73 -42.43
CA SER A 7 66.65 17.29 -43.79
C SER A 7 65.54 16.54 -44.56
N THR A 8 64.67 17.09 -45.40
CA THR A 8 64.71 18.32 -46.23
C THR A 8 63.35 18.48 -46.96
N VAL A 9 62.94 19.73 -47.25
CA VAL A 9 62.31 20.22 -48.53
C VAL A 9 60.83 19.78 -48.80
N ALA A 10 59.88 20.56 -49.32
CA ALA A 10 59.74 21.97 -49.77
C ALA A 10 58.23 22.35 -49.90
N LEU A 11 58.03 23.66 -50.10
CA LEU A 11 56.80 24.43 -50.41
C LEU A 11 55.74 23.74 -51.30
N MET A 12 54.45 24.04 -51.04
CA MET A 12 53.57 24.61 -52.07
C MET A 12 52.36 25.36 -51.48
N VAL A 13 51.93 26.37 -52.23
CA VAL A 13 51.02 27.47 -51.91
C VAL A 13 49.59 27.16 -52.40
N ALA A 14 48.59 27.67 -51.65
CA ALA A 14 47.22 28.05 -52.03
C ALA A 14 46.24 27.03 -52.66
N ALA A 15 45.00 27.01 -52.13
CA ALA A 15 43.81 27.45 -52.87
C ALA A 15 42.56 27.38 -51.98
N VAL A 16 41.99 28.56 -51.70
CA VAL A 16 40.56 28.74 -51.40
C VAL A 16 39.82 28.58 -52.73
N LEU A 17 38.75 27.78 -52.78
CA LEU A 17 37.65 27.93 -53.74
C LEU A 17 36.44 27.14 -53.23
N GLY A 18 35.34 27.86 -52.99
CA GLY A 18 34.06 27.30 -52.58
C GLY A 18 33.34 26.60 -53.73
N LEU A 19 32.43 25.70 -53.36
CA LEU A 19 31.42 25.16 -54.26
C LEU A 19 30.06 25.20 -53.57
N VAL A 20 29.18 25.97 -54.21
CA VAL A 20 27.72 25.91 -54.14
C VAL A 20 27.25 24.49 -54.46
N GLY A 21 26.31 23.96 -53.68
CA GLY A 21 25.67 22.67 -53.93
C GLY A 21 24.17 22.74 -53.69
N CYS A 22 23.43 22.76 -54.80
CA CYS A 22 21.97 22.69 -54.85
C CYS A 22 21.41 21.41 -54.25
N THR A 23 20.16 21.54 -53.79
CA THR A 23 19.12 20.52 -53.65
C THR A 23 19.31 19.26 -54.48
N SER A 24 19.39 18.10 -53.82
CA SER A 24 18.77 16.87 -54.29
C SER A 24 18.52 15.93 -53.10
N SER A 25 17.33 15.36 -53.12
CA SER A 25 16.78 14.36 -52.22
C SER A 25 17.70 13.13 -52.09
N THR A 26 18.33 12.97 -50.93
CA THR A 26 18.79 11.67 -50.46
C THR A 26 17.87 11.23 -49.33
N THR A 27 16.90 10.40 -49.68
CA THR A 27 16.28 9.46 -48.75
C THR A 27 17.38 8.60 -48.14
N ASP A 28 17.83 8.97 -46.95
CA ASP A 28 18.59 8.07 -46.09
C ASP A 28 17.66 6.97 -45.61
N ARG A 29 17.76 5.81 -46.26
CA ARG A 29 17.28 4.54 -45.72
C ARG A 29 18.31 4.02 -44.71
N ALA A 30 18.34 4.64 -43.53
CA ALA A 30 18.94 4.06 -42.34
C ALA A 30 17.81 3.79 -41.34
N GLY A 31 17.35 2.54 -41.29
CA GLY A 31 16.26 2.07 -40.44
C GLY A 31 16.63 1.95 -38.95
N GLY A 32 17.07 3.04 -38.33
CA GLY A 32 16.97 3.21 -36.89
C GLY A 32 15.63 3.86 -36.59
N ARG A 33 14.76 3.21 -35.80
CA ARG A 33 13.61 3.92 -35.18
C ARG A 33 14.21 5.13 -34.47
N GLY A 34 13.95 6.33 -34.98
CA GLY A 34 14.42 7.57 -34.35
C GLY A 34 14.06 7.53 -32.87
N LEU A 35 15.01 7.88 -32.00
CA LEU A 35 14.75 8.04 -30.57
C LEU A 35 13.61 9.06 -30.45
N GLN A 36 12.41 8.58 -30.11
CA GLN A 36 11.26 9.43 -29.89
C GLN A 36 11.60 10.32 -28.70
N ALA A 37 11.58 11.64 -28.89
CA ALA A 37 11.80 12.57 -27.79
C ALA A 37 10.73 12.31 -26.72
N VAL A 38 11.17 12.00 -25.49
CA VAL A 38 10.29 11.75 -24.35
C VAL A 38 10.18 13.04 -23.54
N THR A 39 8.96 13.54 -23.38
CA THR A 39 8.67 14.62 -22.43
C THR A 39 8.40 14.01 -21.05
N VAL A 40 9.10 14.49 -20.04
CA VAL A 40 8.94 14.05 -18.65
C VAL A 40 8.33 15.20 -17.85
N LEU A 41 7.23 14.92 -17.16
CA LEU A 41 6.59 15.84 -16.23
C LEU A 41 7.09 15.51 -14.82
N GLU A 42 7.80 16.44 -14.22
CA GLU A 42 8.30 16.32 -12.85
C GLU A 42 7.17 16.64 -11.86
N ILE A 43 6.81 15.67 -11.02
CA ILE A 43 5.67 15.72 -10.11
C ILE A 43 6.18 15.53 -8.67
N ALA A 44 6.03 16.54 -7.82
CA ALA A 44 6.38 16.41 -6.41
C ALA A 44 5.40 15.46 -5.70
N GLN A 45 5.92 14.63 -4.80
CA GLN A 45 5.14 13.75 -3.96
C GLN A 45 5.72 13.59 -2.54
N LEU A 46 4.83 13.28 -1.59
CA LEU A 46 5.19 13.13 -0.18
C LEU A 46 6.00 11.87 0.13
N ASP A 47 5.67 10.75 -0.51
CA ASP A 47 6.21 9.42 -0.17
C ASP A 47 7.11 8.86 -1.27
N ASP A 48 7.68 7.69 -1.06
CA ASP A 48 8.55 6.95 -2.00
C ASP A 48 7.77 6.22 -3.10
N ALA A 49 6.44 6.25 -3.03
CA ALA A 49 5.56 5.72 -4.05
C ALA A 49 4.30 6.57 -4.17
N ALA A 50 3.90 6.87 -5.40
CA ALA A 50 2.64 7.54 -5.67
C ALA A 50 1.45 6.64 -5.26
N PRO A 51 0.32 7.20 -4.81
CA PRO A 51 -0.88 6.41 -4.56
C PRO A 51 -1.33 5.63 -5.81
N SER A 52 -1.97 4.48 -5.62
CA SER A 52 -2.38 3.58 -6.72
C SER A 52 -3.21 4.28 -7.81
N GLN A 53 -4.00 5.27 -7.41
CA GLN A 53 -4.84 6.09 -8.29
C GLN A 53 -3.98 6.98 -9.19
N VAL A 54 -2.95 7.63 -8.62
CA VAL A 54 -2.00 8.46 -9.37
C VAL A 54 -1.12 7.59 -10.28
N GLN A 55 -0.74 6.39 -9.84
CA GLN A 55 -0.04 5.41 -10.69
C GLN A 55 -0.91 4.94 -11.86
N ALA A 56 -2.21 4.73 -11.65
CA ALA A 56 -3.15 4.38 -12.73
C ALA A 56 -3.21 5.49 -13.78
N TYR A 57 -3.23 6.76 -13.35
CA TYR A 57 -3.13 7.89 -14.27
C TYR A 57 -1.80 7.92 -15.02
N ALA A 58 -0.67 7.77 -14.34
CA ALA A 58 0.64 7.71 -14.99
C ALA A 58 0.72 6.60 -16.04
N THR A 59 0.14 5.42 -15.74
CA THR A 59 0.07 4.28 -16.66
C THR A 59 -0.75 4.61 -17.91
N GLU A 60 -1.91 5.25 -17.76
CA GLU A 60 -2.72 5.68 -18.91
C GLU A 60 -2.02 6.79 -19.71
N VAL A 61 -1.28 7.72 -19.08
CA VAL A 61 -0.48 8.72 -19.81
C VAL A 61 0.60 8.07 -20.67
N GLU A 62 1.32 7.09 -20.14
CA GLU A 62 2.34 6.36 -20.91
C GLU A 62 1.72 5.57 -22.05
N LYS A 63 0.56 4.92 -21.82
CA LYS A 63 -0.15 4.14 -22.82
C LYS A 63 -0.69 5.02 -23.96
N GLU A 64 -1.40 6.09 -23.63
CA GLU A 64 -2.00 7.03 -24.60
C GLU A 64 -0.95 7.81 -25.38
N SER A 65 0.21 8.08 -24.77
CA SER A 65 1.34 8.74 -25.45
C SER A 65 2.26 7.80 -26.21
N HIS A 66 2.03 6.48 -26.14
CA HIS A 66 2.98 5.45 -26.60
C HIS A 66 4.39 5.65 -26.03
N GLY A 67 4.48 6.07 -24.77
CA GLY A 67 5.71 6.29 -24.02
C GLY A 67 6.43 7.62 -24.30
N SER A 68 5.84 8.51 -25.11
CA SER A 68 6.41 9.85 -25.41
C SER A 68 6.12 10.91 -24.34
N LEU A 69 5.22 10.62 -23.40
CA LEU A 69 4.95 11.43 -22.23
C LEU A 69 4.98 10.55 -20.99
N ARG A 70 5.71 10.98 -19.95
CA ARG A 70 5.86 10.24 -18.69
C ARG A 70 5.76 11.17 -17.49
N LEU A 71 5.29 10.64 -16.37
CA LEU A 71 5.35 11.31 -15.08
C LEU A 71 6.56 10.76 -14.33
N HIS A 72 7.43 11.65 -13.86
CA HIS A 72 8.50 11.32 -12.95
C HIS A 72 8.16 11.92 -11.58
N PHE A 73 8.27 11.10 -10.53
CA PHE A 73 7.90 11.50 -9.19
C PHE A 73 9.14 11.87 -8.37
N ASN A 74 9.10 13.05 -7.75
CA ASN A 74 10.13 13.51 -6.83
C ASN A 74 9.67 13.23 -5.40
N ASP A 75 10.26 12.19 -4.82
CA ASP A 75 9.89 11.61 -3.53
C ASP A 75 10.25 12.51 -2.35
N PHE A 76 9.55 12.29 -1.22
CA PHE A 76 9.83 12.92 0.07
C PHE A 76 9.72 14.45 0.09
N TRP A 77 9.00 15.05 -0.86
CA TRP A 77 8.80 16.48 -0.94
C TRP A 77 8.06 17.00 0.31
N HIS A 78 8.70 17.91 1.06
CA HIS A 78 8.23 18.41 2.36
C HIS A 78 7.84 17.33 3.39
N LYS A 79 8.41 16.13 3.31
CA LYS A 79 8.06 15.03 4.22
C LYS A 79 8.28 15.40 5.69
N GLY A 80 7.25 15.19 6.49
CA GLY A 80 7.25 15.45 7.93
C GLY A 80 6.82 16.87 8.33
N GLU A 81 6.64 17.78 7.37
CA GLU A 81 6.15 19.13 7.65
C GLU A 81 4.63 19.13 7.87
N VAL A 82 4.14 19.90 8.84
CA VAL A 82 2.71 20.00 9.17
C VAL A 82 1.89 20.50 7.99
N ASP A 83 2.41 21.50 7.27
CA ASP A 83 1.75 22.14 6.12
C ASP A 83 2.36 21.68 4.78
N PHE A 84 2.81 20.42 4.68
CA PHE A 84 3.53 19.90 3.50
C PHE A 84 2.79 20.12 2.17
N GLU A 85 1.48 19.88 2.10
CA GLU A 85 0.70 20.10 0.86
C GLU A 85 0.63 21.59 0.51
N LYS A 86 0.52 22.46 1.51
CA LYS A 86 0.51 23.91 1.30
C LYS A 86 1.84 24.38 0.75
N HIS A 87 2.96 23.99 1.36
CA HIS A 87 4.29 24.36 0.87
C HIS A 87 4.55 23.77 -0.53
N THR A 88 4.09 22.53 -0.80
CA THR A 88 4.13 21.94 -2.15
C THR A 88 3.34 22.78 -3.16
N LEU A 89 2.14 23.24 -2.80
CA LEU A 89 1.33 24.11 -3.66
C LEU A 89 1.99 25.47 -3.90
N GLU A 90 2.62 26.06 -2.88
CA GLU A 90 3.39 27.29 -2.99
C GLU A 90 4.63 27.12 -3.88
N ASP A 91 5.31 25.96 -3.81
CA ASP A 91 6.43 25.61 -4.70
C ASP A 91 6.00 25.50 -6.15
N VAL A 92 4.86 24.85 -6.41
CA VAL A 92 4.32 24.71 -7.77
C VAL A 92 3.89 26.07 -8.31
N THR A 93 3.12 26.82 -7.52
CA THR A 93 2.63 28.16 -7.89
C THR A 93 3.78 29.14 -8.12
N GLY A 94 4.83 29.06 -7.29
CA GLY A 94 6.04 29.87 -7.40
C GLY A 94 7.04 29.41 -8.46
N GLY A 95 6.77 28.29 -9.15
CA GLY A 95 7.63 27.76 -10.21
C GLY A 95 8.90 27.07 -9.73
N ARG A 96 9.04 26.78 -8.43
CA ARG A 96 10.13 25.95 -7.88
C ARG A 96 9.99 24.48 -8.27
N MET A 97 8.75 24.05 -8.50
CA MET A 97 8.40 22.72 -8.97
C MET A 97 7.41 22.85 -10.14
N PRO A 98 7.55 22.10 -11.26
CA PRO A 98 6.63 22.24 -12.38
C PRO A 98 5.25 21.63 -12.11
N GLY A 99 5.17 20.61 -11.25
CA GLY A 99 3.91 19.99 -10.87
C GLY A 99 3.97 19.20 -9.57
N ALA A 100 2.81 18.77 -9.10
CA ALA A 100 2.65 17.95 -7.90
C ALA A 100 1.36 17.13 -8.00
N TRP A 101 1.24 16.10 -7.16
CA TRP A 101 -0.07 15.61 -6.78
C TRP A 101 -0.38 16.02 -5.34
N VAL A 102 -1.62 16.43 -5.07
CA VAL A 102 -2.10 16.82 -3.73
C VAL A 102 -3.53 16.34 -3.50
N GLY A 103 -3.95 16.21 -2.24
CA GLY A 103 -5.36 16.04 -1.92
C GLY A 103 -6.13 17.32 -2.23
N VAL A 104 -7.29 17.23 -2.90
CA VAL A 104 -8.08 18.42 -3.29
C VAL A 104 -8.52 19.26 -2.09
N ARG A 105 -8.60 18.66 -0.89
CA ARG A 105 -8.88 19.37 0.37
C ARG A 105 -7.85 20.44 0.73
N SER A 106 -6.64 20.35 0.21
CA SER A 106 -5.54 21.28 0.52
C SER A 106 -5.51 22.50 -0.39
N LEU A 107 -6.26 22.47 -1.50
CA LEU A 107 -6.25 23.54 -2.51
C LEU A 107 -6.84 24.86 -1.97
N ASP A 108 -7.74 24.79 -0.98
CA ASP A 108 -8.28 25.98 -0.32
C ASP A 108 -7.23 26.75 0.49
N LEU A 109 -6.12 26.09 0.91
CA LEU A 109 -5.00 26.72 1.60
C LEU A 109 -4.22 27.73 0.74
N VAL A 110 -4.39 27.66 -0.58
CA VAL A 110 -3.85 28.64 -1.55
C VAL A 110 -4.96 29.42 -2.25
N GLY A 111 -6.16 29.42 -1.68
CA GLY A 111 -7.32 30.22 -2.11
C GLY A 111 -8.20 29.58 -3.19
N VAL A 112 -7.94 28.33 -3.60
CA VAL A 112 -8.77 27.63 -4.59
C VAL A 112 -9.95 26.97 -3.89
N THR A 113 -11.12 27.61 -3.90
CA THR A 113 -12.31 27.14 -3.18
C THR A 113 -13.22 26.23 -4.01
N SER A 114 -12.97 26.07 -5.31
CA SER A 114 -13.88 25.36 -6.24
C SER A 114 -14.09 23.87 -5.93
N PHE A 115 -13.19 23.27 -5.15
CA PHE A 115 -13.29 21.87 -4.70
C PHE A 115 -13.97 21.70 -3.35
N GLN A 116 -14.24 22.78 -2.61
CA GLN A 116 -14.90 22.71 -1.29
C GLN A 116 -16.21 21.90 -1.30
N PRO A 117 -17.09 22.00 -2.32
CA PRO A 117 -18.30 21.17 -2.38
C PRO A 117 -18.03 19.66 -2.43
N LEU A 118 -16.91 19.22 -3.02
CA LEU A 118 -16.54 17.79 -3.12
C LEU A 118 -16.08 17.23 -1.77
N VAL A 119 -15.50 18.08 -0.93
CA VAL A 119 -15.01 17.74 0.43
C VAL A 119 -15.99 18.15 1.53
N ALA A 120 -17.21 18.56 1.17
CA ALA A 120 -18.25 18.90 2.13
C ALA A 120 -18.55 17.68 3.04
N PRO A 121 -18.54 17.85 4.37
CA PRO A 121 -18.56 16.73 5.32
C PRO A 121 -19.85 15.91 5.20
N LEU A 122 -19.71 14.60 5.05
CA LEU A 122 -20.79 13.62 4.93
C LEU A 122 -21.64 13.78 3.66
N LEU A 123 -21.18 14.51 2.64
CA LEU A 123 -21.88 14.62 1.35
C LEU A 123 -21.57 13.44 0.42
N VAL A 124 -20.28 13.21 0.19
CA VAL A 124 -19.76 12.12 -0.64
C VAL A 124 -19.25 11.04 0.32
N ASP A 125 -20.18 10.22 0.77
CA ASP A 125 -19.98 9.25 1.86
C ASP A 125 -20.05 7.79 1.42
N SER A 126 -20.03 7.53 0.10
CA SER A 126 -19.94 6.19 -0.47
C SER A 126 -19.17 6.15 -1.78
N GLN A 127 -18.54 5.01 -2.08
CA GLN A 127 -17.88 4.74 -3.36
C GLN A 127 -18.86 4.83 -4.53
N ALA A 128 -20.13 4.46 -4.33
CA ALA A 128 -21.17 4.61 -5.34
C ALA A 128 -21.44 6.10 -5.69
N MET A 129 -21.45 6.97 -4.69
CA MET A 129 -21.57 8.41 -4.92
C MET A 129 -20.31 8.96 -5.61
N GLN A 130 -19.12 8.53 -5.16
CA GLN A 130 -17.85 8.91 -5.77
C GLN A 130 -17.77 8.48 -7.24
N ASP A 131 -18.06 7.23 -7.57
CA ASP A 131 -18.13 6.75 -8.97
C ASP A 131 -19.05 7.65 -9.80
N ARG A 132 -20.28 7.90 -9.32
CA ARG A 132 -21.23 8.73 -10.06
C ARG A 132 -20.71 10.15 -10.34
N ILE A 133 -20.00 10.76 -9.39
CA ILE A 133 -19.41 12.10 -9.54
C ILE A 133 -18.29 12.09 -10.59
N PHE A 134 -17.35 11.16 -10.45
CA PHE A 134 -16.15 11.11 -11.28
C PHE A 134 -16.47 10.65 -12.71
N SER A 135 -17.33 9.64 -12.86
CA SER A 135 -17.84 9.18 -14.16
C SER A 135 -18.67 10.24 -14.90
N ALA A 136 -19.20 11.24 -14.20
CA ALA A 136 -19.89 12.38 -14.81
C ALA A 136 -18.94 13.54 -15.19
N GLY A 137 -17.63 13.43 -14.93
CA GLY A 137 -16.64 14.47 -15.24
C GLY A 137 -16.72 15.73 -14.35
N ILE A 138 -17.51 15.69 -13.27
CA ILE A 138 -17.74 16.85 -12.39
C ILE A 138 -16.43 17.44 -11.82
N PRO A 139 -15.45 16.63 -11.35
CA PRO A 139 -14.21 17.19 -10.80
C PRO A 139 -13.37 17.97 -11.82
N LEU A 140 -13.47 17.66 -13.11
CA LEU A 140 -12.81 18.43 -14.18
C LEU A 140 -13.49 19.80 -14.39
N GLU A 141 -14.80 19.91 -14.15
CA GLU A 141 -15.48 21.20 -14.14
C GLU A 141 -15.00 22.07 -12.96
N MET A 142 -14.86 21.47 -11.77
CA MET A 142 -14.34 22.13 -10.57
C MET A 142 -12.88 22.59 -10.73
N ALA A 143 -12.07 21.81 -11.46
CA ALA A 143 -10.67 22.11 -11.73
C ALA A 143 -10.44 23.44 -12.45
N ARG A 144 -11.44 24.01 -13.13
CA ARG A 144 -11.32 25.34 -13.75
C ARG A 144 -11.01 26.45 -12.75
N GLY A 145 -11.38 26.27 -11.47
CA GLY A 145 -11.03 27.22 -10.40
C GLY A 145 -9.52 27.35 -10.15
N LEU A 146 -8.70 26.39 -10.63
CA LEU A 146 -7.25 26.45 -10.50
C LEU A 146 -6.60 27.51 -11.40
N GLU A 147 -7.22 27.82 -12.55
CA GLU A 147 -6.60 28.67 -13.58
C GLU A 147 -6.30 30.09 -13.05
N GLY A 148 -7.18 30.63 -12.20
CA GLY A 148 -7.01 31.94 -11.56
C GLY A 148 -5.84 32.00 -10.56
N HIS A 149 -5.29 30.84 -10.18
CA HIS A 149 -4.20 30.70 -9.22
C HIS A 149 -2.90 30.25 -9.90
N GLY A 150 -2.82 30.28 -11.24
CA GLY A 150 -1.62 29.87 -11.99
C GLY A 150 -1.40 28.36 -12.01
N LEU A 151 -2.42 27.57 -11.66
CA LEU A 151 -2.40 26.12 -11.61
C LEU A 151 -3.32 25.54 -12.69
N VAL A 152 -2.98 24.36 -13.18
CA VAL A 152 -3.80 23.59 -14.13
C VAL A 152 -3.83 22.13 -13.66
N ALA A 153 -5.01 21.58 -13.38
CA ALA A 153 -5.12 20.14 -13.16
C ALA A 153 -5.03 19.39 -14.48
N VAL A 154 -4.10 18.44 -14.56
CA VAL A 154 -4.02 17.48 -15.66
C VAL A 154 -4.81 16.21 -15.37
N ALA A 155 -5.09 15.93 -14.09
CA ALA A 155 -6.05 14.92 -13.66
C ALA A 155 -6.67 15.28 -12.31
N VAL A 156 -7.91 14.85 -12.09
CA VAL A 156 -8.53 14.77 -10.76
C VAL A 156 -9.09 13.37 -10.60
N LEU A 157 -8.61 12.67 -9.57
CA LEU A 157 -8.79 11.23 -9.39
C LEU A 157 -9.57 10.95 -8.10
N PRO A 158 -10.39 9.90 -8.07
CA PRO A 158 -11.08 9.48 -6.85
C PRO A 158 -10.06 8.96 -5.82
N GLY A 159 -10.48 8.80 -4.58
CA GLY A 159 -9.63 8.22 -3.53
C GLY A 159 -10.40 7.71 -2.32
N PRO A 160 -9.70 7.08 -1.37
CA PRO A 160 -10.31 6.39 -0.24
C PRO A 160 -11.06 7.34 0.69
N MET A 161 -12.02 6.79 1.42
CA MET A 161 -12.84 7.60 2.31
C MET A 161 -12.05 8.00 3.55
N ARG A 162 -12.15 9.28 3.89
CA ARG A 162 -11.52 9.88 5.06
C ARG A 162 -12.44 9.70 6.27
N LYS A 163 -11.92 9.01 7.29
CA LYS A 163 -12.68 8.51 8.45
C LYS A 163 -12.10 9.06 9.75
N VAL A 164 -12.88 8.96 10.82
CA VAL A 164 -12.46 9.35 12.16
C VAL A 164 -11.88 8.16 12.91
N LEU A 165 -10.59 8.25 13.24
CA LEU A 165 -9.86 7.33 14.10
C LEU A 165 -9.82 7.89 15.54
N GLY A 166 -10.62 7.31 16.43
CA GLY A 166 -10.60 7.59 17.86
C GLY A 166 -9.47 6.85 18.58
N VAL A 167 -8.70 7.57 19.39
CA VAL A 167 -7.56 7.02 20.13
C VAL A 167 -8.06 6.12 21.28
N ARG A 168 -8.86 6.70 22.18
CA ARG A 168 -9.31 6.05 23.42
C ARG A 168 -10.76 5.60 23.42
N LYS A 169 -11.59 6.22 22.58
CA LYS A 169 -13.03 5.96 22.47
C LYS A 169 -13.48 6.13 21.02
N PRO A 170 -14.61 5.52 20.62
CA PRO A 170 -15.18 5.79 19.32
C PRO A 170 -15.80 7.19 19.25
N PHE A 171 -15.89 7.73 18.04
CA PHE A 171 -16.50 9.03 17.74
C PHE A 171 -17.67 8.82 16.81
N ARG A 172 -18.88 8.75 17.37
CA ARG A 172 -20.07 8.25 16.66
C ARG A 172 -21.16 9.30 16.47
N GLU A 173 -21.16 10.33 17.29
CA GLU A 173 -22.16 11.38 17.31
C GLU A 173 -21.55 12.73 17.75
N PRO A 174 -22.25 13.88 17.58
CA PRO A 174 -21.66 15.19 17.88
C PRO A 174 -21.15 15.34 19.32
N GLU A 175 -21.79 14.69 20.29
CA GLU A 175 -21.32 14.64 21.69
C GLU A 175 -19.87 14.21 21.81
N ASP A 176 -19.46 13.23 20.99
CA ASP A 176 -18.15 12.63 21.12
C ASP A 176 -17.02 13.60 20.78
N PHE A 177 -17.30 14.55 19.89
CA PHE A 177 -16.38 15.56 19.40
C PHE A 177 -16.28 16.78 20.31
N ARG A 178 -17.26 17.02 21.19
CA ARG A 178 -17.27 18.23 22.01
C ARG A 178 -16.05 18.29 22.92
N ARG A 179 -15.24 19.34 22.75
CA ARG A 179 -13.98 19.58 23.47
C ARG A 179 -12.90 18.52 23.23
N ALA A 180 -13.10 17.61 22.27
CA ALA A 180 -12.06 16.70 21.84
C ALA A 180 -11.03 17.46 21.01
N LEU A 181 -9.77 17.06 21.09
CA LEU A 181 -8.73 17.53 20.19
C LEU A 181 -8.64 16.59 18.97
N LEU A 182 -9.07 17.09 17.81
CA LEU A 182 -9.09 16.36 16.53
C LEU A 182 -7.87 16.73 15.68
N GLY A 183 -7.01 15.76 15.39
CA GLY A 183 -5.97 15.92 14.37
C GLY A 183 -6.59 15.99 12.96
N ILE A 184 -5.99 16.79 12.09
CA ILE A 184 -6.32 16.89 10.65
C ILE A 184 -5.04 17.09 9.82
N GLN A 185 -5.03 16.76 8.54
CA GLN A 185 -3.87 17.01 7.65
C GLN A 185 -3.87 18.42 7.00
N GLY A 186 -4.85 19.26 7.32
CA GLY A 186 -4.98 20.62 6.78
C GLY A 186 -6.07 20.78 5.73
N GLY A 187 -6.47 22.03 5.48
CA GLY A 187 -7.57 22.43 4.62
C GLY A 187 -8.64 23.18 5.42
N GLU A 188 -9.25 24.20 4.83
CA GLU A 188 -10.26 25.03 5.49
C GLU A 188 -11.53 24.22 5.82
N ILE A 189 -11.98 23.35 4.92
CA ILE A 189 -13.17 22.51 5.16
C ILE A 189 -12.99 21.50 6.30
N PRO A 190 -11.88 20.74 6.39
CA PRO A 190 -11.58 19.93 7.58
C PRO A 190 -11.59 20.73 8.89
N GLU A 191 -11.03 21.95 8.90
CA GLU A 191 -11.01 22.82 10.07
C GLU A 191 -12.39 23.30 10.48
N SER A 192 -13.19 23.78 9.51
CA SER A 192 -14.57 24.20 9.74
C SER A 192 -15.43 23.03 10.19
N THR A 193 -15.18 21.82 9.67
CA THR A 193 -15.86 20.59 10.13
C THR A 193 -15.55 20.29 11.59
N ALA A 194 -14.28 20.34 12.00
CA ALA A 194 -13.89 20.12 13.39
C ALA A 194 -14.57 21.14 14.33
N LYS A 195 -14.54 22.43 13.95
CA LYS A 195 -15.21 23.52 14.68
C LYS A 195 -16.73 23.29 14.80
N ALA A 196 -17.40 22.93 13.69
CA ALA A 196 -18.83 22.69 13.65
C ALA A 196 -19.27 21.50 14.51
N LEU A 197 -18.42 20.47 14.63
CA LEU A 197 -18.61 19.34 15.55
C LEU A 197 -18.31 19.69 17.02
N GLY A 198 -17.82 20.90 17.32
CA GLY A 198 -17.47 21.34 18.67
C GLY A 198 -16.12 20.85 19.17
N ALA A 199 -15.26 20.33 18.28
CA ALA A 199 -13.89 19.93 18.57
C ALA A 199 -12.93 21.13 18.45
N THR A 200 -11.82 21.08 19.18
CA THR A 200 -10.62 21.83 18.80
C THR A 200 -9.85 20.99 17.77
N PHE A 201 -9.11 21.62 16.87
CA PHE A 201 -8.29 20.90 15.91
C PHE A 201 -6.81 21.26 16.03
N THR A 202 -5.97 20.34 15.55
CA THR A 202 -4.56 20.60 15.28
C THR A 202 -4.19 20.03 13.92
N ARG A 203 -3.41 20.76 13.14
CA ARG A 203 -2.82 20.21 11.91
C ARG A 203 -1.70 19.26 12.27
N MET A 204 -1.60 18.16 11.56
CA MET A 204 -0.62 17.10 11.79
C MET A 204 -0.16 16.54 10.45
N PRO A 205 1.15 16.26 10.27
CA PRO A 205 1.64 15.56 9.09
C PRO A 205 1.17 14.11 9.07
N SER A 206 1.30 13.46 7.91
CA SER A 206 1.29 11.99 7.87
C SER A 206 2.44 11.44 8.74
N GLY A 207 2.22 10.32 9.43
CA GLY A 207 3.19 9.73 10.37
C GLY A 207 3.29 10.40 11.75
N ALA A 208 2.51 11.44 12.04
CA ALA A 208 2.52 12.12 13.34
C ALA A 208 2.09 11.21 14.51
N ARG A 209 2.67 11.39 15.70
CA ARG A 209 2.30 10.65 16.91
C ARG A 209 0.90 11.04 17.39
N LEU A 210 0.09 10.05 17.77
CA LEU A 210 -1.29 10.28 18.23
C LEU A 210 -1.44 10.54 19.73
N SER A 211 -0.34 10.55 20.49
CA SER A 211 -0.38 10.71 21.96
C SER A 211 -0.96 12.05 22.44
N ALA A 212 -1.01 13.05 21.56
CA ALA A 212 -1.48 14.40 21.89
C ALA A 212 -2.91 14.69 21.43
N VAL A 213 -3.60 13.76 20.74
CA VAL A 213 -4.94 13.98 20.19
C VAL A 213 -5.93 12.92 20.66
N ASP A 214 -7.21 13.25 20.66
CA ASP A 214 -8.27 12.31 21.03
C ASP A 214 -8.80 11.53 19.83
N ALA A 215 -8.72 12.15 18.65
CA ALA A 215 -9.05 11.54 17.37
C ALA A 215 -8.13 12.08 16.27
N TYR A 216 -7.99 11.32 15.20
CA TYR A 216 -7.33 11.76 13.97
C TYR A 216 -8.20 11.41 12.77
N GLU A 217 -8.29 12.31 11.81
CA GLU A 217 -8.96 12.04 10.54
C GLU A 217 -7.96 11.45 9.54
N GLN A 218 -8.21 10.22 9.07
CA GLN A 218 -7.43 9.53 8.03
C GLN A 218 -8.23 8.52 7.21
N GLN A 219 -7.69 8.17 6.03
CA GLN A 219 -8.08 6.98 5.27
C GLN A 219 -7.50 5.70 5.88
N VAL A 220 -8.21 4.58 5.70
CA VAL A 220 -7.95 3.32 6.40
C VAL A 220 -6.56 2.74 6.11
N ASP A 221 -6.11 2.78 4.85
CA ASP A 221 -4.80 2.23 4.50
C ASP A 221 -3.65 3.02 5.15
N ASN A 222 -3.77 4.36 5.28
CA ASN A 222 -2.75 5.14 5.99
C ASN A 222 -2.80 4.92 7.51
N ILE A 223 -3.96 4.66 8.10
CA ILE A 223 -4.06 4.25 9.52
C ILE A 223 -3.23 2.99 9.77
N PHE A 224 -3.26 2.04 8.83
CA PHE A 224 -2.43 0.85 8.91
C PHE A 224 -0.95 1.15 8.60
N GLY A 225 -0.67 1.80 7.47
CA GLY A 225 0.70 2.05 6.98
C GLY A 225 1.53 2.93 7.91
N SER A 226 0.89 3.89 8.59
CA SER A 226 1.51 4.73 9.63
C SER A 226 1.46 4.10 11.04
N PHE A 227 1.05 2.84 11.16
CA PHE A 227 0.97 2.08 12.42
C PHE A 227 0.08 2.71 13.51
N TYR A 228 -0.87 3.56 13.11
CA TYR A 228 -1.76 4.23 14.05
C TYR A 228 -2.68 3.27 14.81
N GLY A 229 -3.00 2.12 14.21
CA GLY A 229 -3.74 1.04 14.87
C GLY A 229 -3.10 0.50 16.16
N LEU A 230 -1.83 0.81 16.43
CA LEU A 230 -1.17 0.48 17.71
C LEU A 230 -1.59 1.43 18.84
N ALA A 231 -1.76 2.71 18.55
CA ALA A 231 -2.08 3.75 19.54
C ALA A 231 -3.58 4.10 19.59
N ALA A 232 -4.31 3.86 18.50
CA ALA A 232 -5.71 4.22 18.36
C ALA A 232 -6.53 3.00 17.93
N LYS A 233 -7.67 2.79 18.58
CA LYS A 233 -8.38 1.50 18.54
C LYS A 233 -9.80 1.57 17.98
N TYR A 234 -10.26 2.73 17.50
CA TYR A 234 -11.63 2.87 17.04
C TYR A 234 -11.72 3.63 15.73
N VAL A 235 -12.16 2.99 14.66
CA VAL A 235 -12.51 3.67 13.39
C VAL A 235 -14.02 3.58 13.22
N THR A 236 -14.75 4.69 13.25
CA THR A 236 -16.21 4.60 13.12
C THR A 236 -16.60 4.14 11.71
N ALA A 237 -17.27 2.98 11.65
CA ALA A 237 -17.43 2.17 10.44
C ALA A 237 -18.08 2.90 9.26
N ASN A 238 -19.14 3.64 9.54
CA ASN A 238 -20.06 4.25 8.57
C ASN A 238 -20.06 5.79 8.63
N ILE A 239 -19.02 6.40 9.21
CA ILE A 239 -18.77 7.84 9.09
C ILE A 239 -17.65 8.03 8.07
N ASN A 240 -18.04 8.41 6.85
CA ASN A 240 -17.15 8.82 5.79
C ASN A 240 -17.28 10.33 5.65
N LEU A 241 -16.25 11.07 6.06
CA LEU A 241 -16.30 12.53 6.08
C LEU A 241 -16.26 13.11 4.66
N TRP A 242 -15.31 12.65 3.84
CA TRP A 242 -15.18 13.03 2.43
C TRP A 242 -14.24 12.03 1.72
N PRO A 243 -14.21 11.99 0.37
CA PRO A 243 -13.17 11.25 -0.35
C PRO A 243 -11.82 11.96 -0.26
N GLN A 244 -10.73 11.19 -0.21
CA GLN A 244 -9.39 11.70 -0.53
C GLN A 244 -9.23 11.83 -2.05
N ALA A 245 -10.05 12.66 -2.68
CA ALA A 245 -9.85 12.98 -4.09
C ALA A 245 -8.49 13.68 -4.26
N MET A 246 -7.78 13.32 -5.33
CA MET A 246 -6.40 13.76 -5.60
C MET A 246 -6.35 14.54 -6.90
N ALA A 247 -5.66 15.67 -6.92
CA ALA A 247 -5.40 16.42 -8.15
C ALA A 247 -3.93 16.29 -8.52
N VAL A 248 -3.66 15.92 -9.77
CA VAL A 248 -2.32 16.06 -10.38
C VAL A 248 -2.32 17.40 -11.10
N ILE A 249 -1.48 18.32 -10.65
CA ILE A 249 -1.45 19.71 -11.09
C ILE A 249 -0.10 20.05 -11.71
N LEU A 250 -0.13 20.93 -12.70
CA LEU A 250 1.03 21.63 -13.23
C LEU A 250 0.87 23.13 -12.99
N ASN A 251 1.97 23.85 -12.84
CA ASN A 251 1.93 25.29 -12.97
C ASN A 251 1.68 25.70 -14.43
N GLN A 252 1.19 26.92 -14.62
CA GLN A 252 0.77 27.38 -15.95
C GLN A 252 1.93 27.44 -16.96
N ALA A 253 3.16 27.71 -16.52
CA ALA A 253 4.32 27.74 -17.40
C ALA A 253 4.63 26.34 -17.96
N ALA A 254 4.77 25.35 -17.08
CA ALA A 254 4.98 23.95 -17.46
C ALA A 254 3.86 23.42 -18.35
N TYR A 255 2.60 23.76 -18.06
CA TYR A 255 1.46 23.35 -18.89
C TYR A 255 1.48 23.98 -20.30
N ARG A 256 1.96 25.23 -20.44
CA ARG A 256 2.05 25.93 -21.72
C ARG A 256 3.18 25.40 -22.62
N GLU A 257 4.23 24.85 -22.04
CA GLU A 257 5.33 24.23 -22.79
C GLU A 257 4.89 22.94 -23.50
N LEU A 258 3.79 22.32 -23.05
CA LEU A 258 3.22 21.15 -23.72
C LEU A 258 2.65 21.51 -25.08
N THR A 259 2.71 20.56 -26.00
CA THR A 259 1.96 20.64 -27.26
C THR A 259 0.47 20.40 -27.02
N ASP A 260 -0.39 20.83 -27.96
CA ASP A 260 -1.83 20.54 -27.88
C ASP A 260 -2.10 19.03 -27.83
N THR A 261 -1.33 18.25 -28.57
CA THR A 261 -1.40 16.78 -28.54
C THR A 261 -1.09 16.23 -27.15
N GLN A 262 -0.04 16.71 -26.48
CA GLN A 262 0.30 16.28 -25.12
C GLN A 262 -0.78 16.68 -24.11
N ARG A 263 -1.34 17.89 -24.23
CA ARG A 263 -2.47 18.33 -23.40
C ARG A 263 -3.71 17.46 -23.59
N GLU A 264 -4.01 17.06 -24.83
CA GLU A 264 -5.11 16.13 -25.12
C GLU A 264 -4.87 14.74 -24.53
N ILE A 265 -3.64 14.21 -24.67
CA ILE A 265 -3.25 12.92 -24.08
C ILE A 265 -3.47 12.92 -22.57
N LEU A 266 -2.98 13.95 -21.86
CA LEU A 266 -3.16 14.06 -20.41
C LEU A 266 -4.65 14.08 -20.03
N ARG A 267 -5.46 14.86 -20.74
CA ARG A 267 -6.90 14.94 -20.49
C ARG A 267 -7.61 13.62 -20.73
N LYS A 268 -7.27 12.91 -21.81
CA LYS A 268 -7.86 11.60 -22.14
C LYS A 268 -7.45 10.56 -21.09
N ALA A 269 -6.16 10.48 -20.77
CA ALA A 269 -5.64 9.58 -19.75
C ALA A 269 -6.29 9.80 -18.38
N ALA A 270 -6.62 11.05 -18.02
CA ALA A 270 -7.31 11.35 -16.77
C ALA A 270 -8.69 10.70 -16.70
N GLY A 271 -9.46 10.72 -17.80
CA GLY A 271 -10.74 10.04 -17.90
C GLY A 271 -10.62 8.52 -17.91
N ASP A 272 -9.65 7.98 -18.67
CA ASP A 272 -9.43 6.54 -18.80
C ASP A 272 -8.90 5.89 -17.52
N ALA A 273 -8.24 6.66 -16.65
CA ALA A 273 -7.74 6.20 -15.35
C ALA A 273 -8.84 6.04 -14.29
N ILE A 274 -10.02 6.68 -14.44
CA ILE A 274 -11.06 6.70 -13.41
C ILE A 274 -11.51 5.29 -12.97
N PRO A 275 -11.82 4.34 -13.87
CA PRO A 275 -12.25 2.99 -13.45
C PRO A 275 -11.18 2.26 -12.63
N ALA A 276 -9.91 2.37 -13.03
CA ALA A 276 -8.78 1.77 -12.31
C ALA A 276 -8.56 2.44 -10.95
N ALA A 277 -8.68 3.77 -10.87
CA ALA A 277 -8.56 4.53 -9.64
C ALA A 277 -9.69 4.23 -8.64
N LEU A 278 -10.94 4.06 -9.11
CA LEU A 278 -12.08 3.62 -8.27
C LEU A 278 -11.85 2.21 -7.72
N LYS A 279 -11.39 1.29 -8.56
CA LYS A 279 -11.06 -0.08 -8.13
C LYS A 279 -9.91 -0.11 -7.12
N ALA A 280 -8.87 0.70 -7.35
CA ALA A 280 -7.75 0.82 -6.42
C ALA A 280 -8.22 1.34 -5.05
N THR A 281 -9.07 2.36 -5.07
CA THR A 281 -9.70 2.94 -3.88
C THR A 281 -10.46 1.90 -3.06
N GLN A 282 -11.33 1.11 -3.71
CA GLN A 282 -12.07 0.03 -3.04
C GLN A 282 -11.12 -1.03 -2.47
N SER A 283 -10.08 -1.39 -3.22
CA SER A 283 -9.10 -2.40 -2.80
C SER A 283 -8.29 -1.96 -1.58
N GLU A 284 -7.91 -0.68 -1.53
CA GLU A 284 -7.19 -0.06 -0.41
C GLU A 284 -8.04 -0.02 0.86
N ASP A 285 -9.31 0.40 0.75
CA ASP A 285 -10.24 0.39 1.89
C ASP A 285 -10.47 -1.04 2.40
N ASP A 286 -10.77 -2.01 1.53
CA ASP A 286 -11.02 -3.40 1.93
C ASP A 286 -9.79 -4.05 2.58
N ALA A 287 -8.61 -3.86 1.99
CA ALA A 287 -7.36 -4.38 2.52
C ALA A 287 -6.98 -3.70 3.84
N GLY A 288 -7.12 -2.37 3.92
CA GLY A 288 -6.87 -1.58 5.13
C GLY A 288 -7.75 -2.03 6.29
N VAL A 289 -9.06 -2.20 6.06
CA VAL A 289 -10.00 -2.67 7.09
C VAL A 289 -9.59 -4.04 7.59
N ALA A 290 -9.32 -4.99 6.68
CA ALA A 290 -8.92 -6.34 7.07
C ALA A 290 -7.64 -6.37 7.92
N LYS A 291 -6.65 -5.54 7.56
CA LYS A 291 -5.38 -5.40 8.30
C LYS A 291 -5.62 -4.79 9.70
N LEU A 292 -6.38 -3.70 9.80
CA LEU A 292 -6.69 -3.04 11.08
C LEU A 292 -7.53 -3.91 12.02
N CYS A 293 -8.45 -4.71 11.49
CA CYS A 293 -9.15 -5.73 12.27
C CYS A 293 -8.19 -6.77 12.86
N GLY A 294 -7.03 -7.03 12.23
CA GLY A 294 -5.95 -7.84 12.82
C GLY A 294 -5.07 -7.12 13.84
N GLN A 295 -5.21 -5.81 13.98
CA GLN A 295 -4.56 -5.00 15.02
C GLN A 295 -5.50 -4.68 16.18
N ASP A 296 -6.63 -5.42 16.28
CA ASP A 296 -7.69 -5.22 17.26
C ASP A 296 -8.29 -3.80 17.22
N VAL A 297 -8.24 -3.14 16.06
CA VAL A 297 -8.96 -1.89 15.85
C VAL A 297 -10.43 -2.22 15.62
N ALA A 298 -11.30 -1.66 16.45
CA ALA A 298 -12.73 -1.84 16.38
C ALA A 298 -13.35 -0.90 15.33
N PHE A 299 -14.37 -1.41 14.63
CA PHE A 299 -15.17 -0.66 13.67
C PHE A 299 -16.62 -0.50 14.16
N PRO A 300 -16.89 0.34 15.19
CA PRO A 300 -18.25 0.56 15.66
C PRO A 300 -19.06 1.37 14.65
N THR A 301 -20.33 1.00 14.48
CA THR A 301 -21.26 1.66 13.56
C THR A 301 -22.08 2.72 14.28
N SER A 302 -22.24 3.91 13.72
CA SER A 302 -23.23 4.91 14.14
C SER A 302 -24.64 4.55 13.67
N SER A 303 -25.66 4.81 14.49
CA SER A 303 -27.05 4.65 14.06
C SER A 303 -27.48 5.77 13.10
N ASP A 304 -28.60 5.58 12.41
CA ASP A 304 -29.16 6.61 11.52
C ASP A 304 -29.45 7.92 12.25
N LEU A 305 -29.89 7.85 13.51
CA LEU A 305 -30.12 9.03 14.35
C LEU A 305 -28.81 9.77 14.64
N GLN A 306 -27.72 9.03 14.91
CA GLN A 306 -26.39 9.59 15.14
C GLN A 306 -25.84 10.25 13.86
N LEU A 307 -25.99 9.60 12.70
CA LEU A 307 -25.62 10.17 11.41
C LEU A 307 -26.44 11.43 11.08
N ALA A 308 -27.75 11.42 11.35
CA ALA A 308 -28.59 12.60 11.17
C ALA A 308 -28.19 13.75 12.11
N ALA A 309 -27.80 13.44 13.35
CA ALA A 309 -27.27 14.43 14.29
C ALA A 309 -25.94 15.04 13.81
N LEU A 310 -25.02 14.23 13.27
CA LEU A 310 -23.78 14.70 12.68
C LEU A 310 -24.02 15.61 11.47
N ARG A 311 -24.91 15.21 10.55
CA ARG A 311 -25.29 16.03 9.38
C ARG A 311 -25.84 17.39 9.79
N ARG A 312 -26.67 17.46 10.84
CA ARG A 312 -27.14 18.74 11.40
C ARG A 312 -26.03 19.56 12.02
N ALA A 313 -25.10 18.93 12.75
CA ALA A 313 -24.00 19.62 13.41
C ALA A 313 -23.04 20.29 12.41
N VAL A 314 -22.81 19.66 11.25
CA VAL A 314 -21.92 20.21 10.21
C VAL A 314 -22.62 21.16 9.22
N GLN A 315 -23.92 21.44 9.39
CA GLN A 315 -24.65 22.38 8.52
C GLN A 315 -23.96 23.75 8.36
N PRO A 316 -23.35 24.36 9.41
CA PRO A 316 -22.63 25.62 9.24
C PRO A 316 -21.49 25.58 8.21
N VAL A 317 -20.90 24.41 7.95
CA VAL A 317 -19.86 24.23 6.92
C VAL A 317 -20.48 24.32 5.52
N TYR A 318 -21.67 23.75 5.31
CA TYR A 318 -22.40 23.88 4.05
C TYR A 318 -22.78 25.34 3.79
N ASP A 319 -23.22 26.05 4.83
CA ASP A 319 -23.57 27.46 4.74
C ASP A 319 -22.35 28.33 4.42
N GLU A 320 -21.17 27.98 4.95
CA GLU A 320 -19.89 28.61 4.61
C GLU A 320 -19.50 28.38 3.14
N ILE A 321 -19.53 27.13 2.67
CA ILE A 321 -19.26 26.77 1.27
C ILE A 321 -20.20 27.53 0.32
N ALA A 322 -21.47 27.63 0.67
CA ALA A 322 -22.51 28.25 -0.15
C ALA A 322 -22.45 29.79 -0.20
N ARG A 323 -21.54 30.44 0.54
CA ARG A 323 -21.31 31.90 0.41
C ARG A 323 -20.75 32.26 -0.96
N ASP A 324 -19.99 31.36 -1.56
CA ASP A 324 -19.57 31.46 -2.96
C ASP A 324 -20.72 30.94 -3.85
N PRO A 325 -21.24 31.75 -4.81
CA PRO A 325 -22.38 31.35 -5.64
C PRO A 325 -22.09 30.15 -6.55
N ASP A 326 -20.86 29.94 -6.98
CA ASP A 326 -20.46 28.85 -7.86
C ASP A 326 -20.39 27.55 -7.07
N ASN A 327 -19.80 27.62 -5.87
CA ASN A 327 -19.82 26.53 -4.89
C ASN A 327 -21.24 26.19 -4.45
N ALA A 328 -22.12 27.16 -4.22
CA ALA A 328 -23.52 26.91 -3.89
C ALA A 328 -24.24 26.13 -5.01
N ARG A 329 -24.03 26.49 -6.28
CA ARG A 329 -24.59 25.76 -7.42
C ARG A 329 -24.06 24.33 -7.50
N MET A 330 -22.76 24.15 -7.30
CA MET A 330 -22.14 22.83 -7.32
C MET A 330 -22.61 21.96 -6.13
N LEU A 331 -22.71 22.53 -4.94
CA LEU A 331 -23.22 21.86 -3.73
C LEU A 331 -24.67 21.37 -3.92
N ASN A 332 -25.52 22.20 -4.53
CA ASN A 332 -26.89 21.82 -4.89
C ASN A 332 -26.93 20.67 -5.91
N ARG A 333 -26.04 20.70 -6.92
CA ARG A 333 -25.92 19.61 -7.91
C ARG A 333 -25.49 18.31 -7.25
N LEU A 334 -24.46 18.33 -6.39
CA LEU A 334 -24.00 17.16 -5.66
C LEU A 334 -25.06 16.61 -4.69
N THR A 335 -25.81 17.48 -4.02
CA THR A 335 -26.92 17.07 -3.14
C THR A 335 -28.05 16.40 -3.93
N THR A 336 -28.40 16.97 -5.10
CA THR A 336 -29.40 16.38 -6.00
C THR A 336 -28.92 15.02 -6.51
N LEU A 337 -27.65 14.92 -6.89
CA LEU A 337 -27.05 13.68 -7.36
C LEU A 337 -27.05 12.60 -6.27
N ARG A 338 -26.77 12.97 -5.02
CA ARG A 338 -26.83 12.05 -3.88
C ARG A 338 -28.24 11.49 -3.68
N ALA A 339 -29.26 12.33 -3.77
CA ALA A 339 -30.65 11.89 -3.69
C ALA A 339 -31.02 10.92 -4.83
N ALA A 340 -30.46 11.11 -6.03
CA ALA A 340 -30.67 10.22 -7.17
C ALA A 340 -29.92 8.88 -7.05
N VAL A 341 -28.70 8.89 -6.50
CA VAL A 341 -27.91 7.67 -6.25
C VAL A 341 -28.55 6.83 -5.14
N ALA A 342 -29.10 7.49 -4.11
CA ALA A 342 -29.82 6.86 -2.99
C ALA A 342 -29.06 5.72 -2.29
N ALA A 343 -27.72 5.73 -2.35
CA ALA A 343 -26.88 4.75 -1.68
C ALA A 343 -26.67 5.14 -0.20
N PRO A 344 -26.69 4.18 0.74
CA PRO A 344 -26.27 4.42 2.11
C PRO A 344 -24.76 4.76 2.16
N PRO A 345 -24.27 5.32 3.27
CA PRO A 345 -22.83 5.46 3.49
C PRO A 345 -22.15 4.09 3.49
N ASP A 346 -20.94 4.01 2.97
CA ASP A 346 -20.17 2.77 3.03
C ASP A 346 -19.85 2.39 4.48
N VAL A 347 -19.97 1.10 4.79
CA VAL A 347 -19.75 0.57 6.13
C VAL A 347 -18.51 -0.32 6.12
N SER A 348 -17.46 0.11 6.82
CA SER A 348 -16.29 -0.73 7.08
C SER A 348 -16.61 -1.75 8.17
N ALA A 349 -16.43 -3.03 7.90
CA ALA A 349 -16.71 -4.08 8.87
C ALA A 349 -15.55 -5.05 9.01
N CYS A 350 -15.22 -5.42 10.25
CA CYS A 350 -14.42 -6.60 10.50
C CYS A 350 -15.25 -7.83 10.18
N THR A 351 -14.84 -8.60 9.17
CA THR A 351 -15.36 -9.95 8.98
C THR A 351 -14.94 -10.76 10.20
N ARG A 352 -15.88 -11.01 11.13
CA ARG A 352 -15.65 -11.99 12.21
C ARG A 352 -15.36 -13.33 11.54
N PRO A 353 -14.28 -14.05 11.91
CA PRO A 353 -14.14 -15.43 11.54
C PRO A 353 -15.35 -16.19 12.08
N GLY A 354 -16.07 -16.92 11.22
CA GLY A 354 -16.96 -17.98 11.70
C GLY A 354 -16.12 -19.03 12.45
N PRO A 355 -16.66 -19.67 13.50
CA PRO A 355 -15.95 -20.75 14.18
C PRO A 355 -15.75 -21.90 13.18
N GLY A 356 -14.54 -22.05 12.65
CA GLY A 356 -14.20 -23.13 11.73
C GLY A 356 -13.10 -22.84 10.71
N ALA A 357 -12.80 -21.57 10.39
CA ALA A 357 -11.70 -21.26 9.47
C ALA A 357 -10.37 -21.38 10.21
N HIS A 358 -9.57 -22.40 9.86
CA HIS A 358 -8.23 -22.57 10.39
C HIS A 358 -7.37 -21.38 9.95
N SER A 359 -6.93 -20.57 10.90
CA SER A 359 -5.90 -19.54 10.70
C SER A 359 -4.54 -20.22 10.78
N GLY A 360 -3.91 -20.45 9.63
CA GLY A 360 -2.58 -21.04 9.51
C GLY A 360 -2.06 -20.98 8.07
N SER A 361 -0.80 -21.36 7.87
CA SER A 361 -0.17 -21.53 6.55
C SER A 361 -1.02 -22.44 5.63
N LEU A 362 -0.94 -22.25 4.30
CA LEU A 362 -1.60 -23.14 3.34
C LEU A 362 -1.28 -24.60 3.69
N PRO A 363 -2.27 -25.50 3.81
CA PRO A 363 -1.99 -26.84 4.30
C PRO A 363 -1.07 -27.58 3.33
N GLU A 364 0.08 -28.04 3.83
CA GLU A 364 1.02 -28.80 3.02
C GLU A 364 0.45 -30.17 2.68
N GLY A 365 0.80 -30.67 1.50
CA GLY A 365 0.30 -31.95 1.04
C GLY A 365 0.31 -32.06 -0.48
N THR A 366 -0.02 -33.25 -0.95
CA THR A 366 -0.30 -33.49 -2.37
C THR A 366 -1.81 -33.56 -2.55
N TYR A 367 -2.31 -32.77 -3.49
CA TYR A 367 -3.71 -32.67 -3.84
C TYR A 367 -3.93 -33.10 -5.28
N ASP A 368 -5.12 -33.58 -5.58
CA ASP A 368 -5.53 -33.98 -6.91
C ASP A 368 -6.75 -33.21 -7.39
N MET A 369 -6.81 -33.01 -8.71
CA MET A 369 -7.97 -32.46 -9.37
C MET A 369 -8.14 -33.10 -10.76
N VAL A 370 -9.40 -33.28 -11.18
CA VAL A 370 -9.75 -33.74 -12.54
C VAL A 370 -10.63 -32.72 -13.23
N LEU A 371 -10.18 -32.22 -14.37
CA LEU A 371 -10.88 -31.20 -15.15
C LEU A 371 -11.32 -31.77 -16.50
N GLU A 372 -12.53 -31.42 -16.94
CA GLU A 372 -12.91 -31.62 -18.35
C GLU A 372 -12.18 -30.56 -19.18
N ASN A 373 -11.57 -30.93 -20.30
CA ASN A 373 -10.80 -30.00 -21.13
C ASN A 373 -11.67 -28.84 -21.67
N ASP A 374 -12.98 -29.08 -21.81
CA ASP A 374 -13.97 -28.07 -22.22
C ASP A 374 -14.07 -26.91 -21.23
N ALA A 375 -13.67 -27.09 -19.96
CA ALA A 375 -13.68 -26.01 -18.97
C ALA A 375 -12.75 -24.84 -19.37
N ARG A 376 -11.78 -25.09 -20.24
CA ARG A 376 -10.85 -24.07 -20.76
C ARG A 376 -11.21 -23.55 -22.15
N SER A 377 -12.27 -24.08 -22.77
CA SER A 377 -12.69 -23.71 -24.14
C SER A 377 -13.08 -22.24 -24.29
N GLN A 378 -13.37 -21.55 -23.18
CA GLN A 378 -13.74 -20.13 -23.15
C GLN A 378 -12.53 -19.19 -23.03
N CYS A 379 -11.32 -19.72 -22.81
CA CYS A 379 -10.10 -18.93 -22.64
C CYS A 379 -9.37 -18.78 -23.97
N THR A 380 -9.25 -17.56 -24.49
CA THR A 380 -8.58 -17.25 -25.78
C THR A 380 -7.12 -16.84 -25.64
N ASP A 381 -6.62 -16.77 -24.41
CA ASP A 381 -5.34 -16.21 -24.02
C ASP A 381 -4.22 -17.25 -23.86
N SER A 382 -4.48 -18.52 -24.16
CA SER A 382 -3.48 -19.59 -24.17
C SER A 382 -3.85 -20.70 -25.17
N PRO A 383 -2.87 -21.48 -25.67
CA PRO A 383 -3.15 -22.63 -26.52
C PRO A 383 -4.09 -23.61 -25.81
N PRO A 384 -5.07 -24.20 -26.51
CA PRO A 384 -5.92 -25.24 -25.93
C PRO A 384 -5.06 -26.37 -25.36
N GLN A 385 -5.27 -26.72 -24.10
CA GLN A 385 -4.63 -27.88 -23.48
C GLN A 385 -5.61 -29.05 -23.42
N GLY A 386 -5.27 -30.12 -24.14
CA GLY A 386 -6.06 -31.34 -24.22
C GLY A 386 -7.17 -31.28 -25.27
N THR A 387 -7.72 -32.46 -25.56
CA THR A 387 -8.76 -32.65 -26.57
C THR A 387 -10.13 -32.28 -25.97
N PRO A 388 -10.94 -31.41 -26.62
CA PRO A 388 -12.32 -31.14 -26.19
C PRO A 388 -13.13 -32.43 -25.97
N GLY A 389 -13.95 -32.47 -24.93
CA GLY A 389 -14.70 -33.65 -24.50
C GLY A 389 -13.88 -34.75 -23.79
N GLN A 390 -12.58 -34.57 -23.58
CA GLN A 390 -11.73 -35.45 -22.75
C GLN A 390 -11.42 -34.82 -21.38
N LYS A 391 -10.79 -35.60 -20.50
CA LYS A 391 -10.38 -35.16 -19.16
C LYS A 391 -8.87 -35.03 -19.04
N SER A 392 -8.46 -34.14 -18.16
CA SER A 392 -7.07 -34.00 -17.70
C SER A 392 -6.98 -34.13 -16.18
N TRP A 393 -5.91 -34.74 -15.70
CA TRP A 393 -5.63 -34.97 -14.28
C TRP A 393 -4.48 -34.09 -13.83
N TYR A 394 -4.64 -33.44 -12.69
CA TYR A 394 -3.67 -32.54 -12.10
C TYR A 394 -3.31 -33.02 -10.70
N SER A 395 -2.04 -32.88 -10.34
CA SER A 395 -1.54 -33.12 -9.00
C SER A 395 -0.78 -31.89 -8.53
N LEU A 396 -1.28 -31.24 -7.48
CA LEU A 396 -0.71 -30.07 -6.84
C LEU A 396 0.05 -30.51 -5.60
N GLU A 397 1.35 -30.28 -5.57
CA GLU A 397 2.19 -30.41 -4.38
C GLU A 397 2.36 -29.05 -3.73
N VAL A 398 1.86 -28.88 -2.50
CA VAL A 398 2.09 -27.71 -1.65
C VAL A 398 3.14 -28.09 -0.63
N ARG A 399 4.32 -27.46 -0.71
CA ARG A 399 5.43 -27.79 0.17
C ARG A 399 6.47 -26.69 0.22
N ASP A 400 7.00 -26.38 1.41
CA ASP A 400 8.17 -25.51 1.59
C ASP A 400 8.00 -24.13 0.92
N GLY A 401 6.82 -23.52 1.04
CA GLY A 401 6.50 -22.22 0.40
C GLY A 401 6.39 -22.27 -1.12
N ARG A 402 6.33 -23.47 -1.71
CA ARG A 402 6.19 -23.71 -3.15
C ARG A 402 4.91 -24.47 -3.46
N VAL A 403 4.42 -24.23 -4.67
CA VAL A 403 3.41 -25.05 -5.31
C VAL A 403 3.98 -25.65 -6.58
N THR A 404 3.75 -26.94 -6.81
CA THR A 404 4.11 -27.61 -8.06
C THR A 404 2.90 -28.33 -8.61
N ILE A 405 2.45 -27.98 -9.81
CA ILE A 405 1.42 -28.72 -10.53
C ILE A 405 2.08 -29.64 -11.54
N ARG A 406 1.75 -30.93 -11.44
CA ARG A 406 1.98 -31.93 -12.48
C ARG A 406 0.65 -32.21 -13.19
N GLN A 407 0.73 -32.56 -14.47
CA GLN A 407 -0.46 -32.82 -15.30
C GLN A 407 -0.34 -34.08 -16.15
N ARG A 408 -1.48 -34.74 -16.39
CA ARG A 408 -1.69 -35.78 -17.39
C ARG A 408 -2.85 -35.33 -18.26
N ILE A 409 -2.58 -35.12 -19.55
CA ILE A 409 -3.55 -34.59 -20.51
C ILE A 409 -4.14 -35.75 -21.30
N ASP A 410 -5.46 -35.79 -21.44
CA ASP A 410 -6.28 -36.76 -22.21
C ASP A 410 -6.19 -38.23 -21.79
N ASN A 411 -5.16 -38.63 -21.06
CA ASN A 411 -4.89 -40.01 -20.71
C ASN A 411 -4.40 -40.14 -19.26
N GLN A 412 -5.24 -40.73 -18.40
CA GLN A 412 -4.92 -40.95 -17.00
C GLN A 412 -3.67 -41.81 -16.78
N SER A 413 -3.34 -42.68 -17.73
CA SER A 413 -2.19 -43.60 -17.65
C SER A 413 -0.90 -43.00 -18.20
N ALA A 414 -0.94 -41.80 -18.77
CA ALA A 414 0.25 -41.11 -19.26
C ALA A 414 1.24 -40.79 -18.11
N PRO A 415 2.56 -40.68 -18.38
CA PRO A 415 3.49 -40.17 -17.39
C PRO A 415 3.13 -38.72 -17.02
N TRP A 416 3.42 -38.33 -15.77
CA TRP A 416 3.19 -36.96 -15.31
C TRP A 416 4.12 -35.98 -16.04
N GLY A 417 3.56 -34.99 -16.72
CA GLY A 417 4.27 -33.82 -17.22
C GLY A 417 4.34 -32.73 -16.16
N VAL A 418 5.34 -31.85 -16.25
CA VAL A 418 5.42 -30.64 -15.40
C VAL A 418 4.46 -29.60 -15.99
N GLY A 419 3.54 -29.09 -15.17
CA GLY A 419 2.54 -28.10 -15.56
C GLY A 419 2.88 -26.70 -15.09
N TYR A 420 3.11 -26.52 -13.79
CA TYR A 420 3.40 -25.23 -13.15
C TYR A 420 4.33 -25.44 -11.95
N TYR A 421 5.20 -24.47 -11.67
CA TYR A 421 5.87 -24.37 -10.39
C TYR A 421 5.91 -22.89 -9.98
N GLY A 422 5.76 -22.63 -8.69
CA GLY A 422 5.66 -21.26 -8.20
C GLY A 422 5.86 -21.15 -6.70
N PHE A 423 5.99 -19.93 -6.21
CA PHE A 423 6.13 -19.64 -4.79
C PHE A 423 4.83 -19.07 -4.24
N TYR A 424 4.44 -19.50 -3.04
CA TYR A 424 3.24 -18.98 -2.40
C TYR A 424 3.52 -18.28 -1.07
N SER A 425 2.63 -17.36 -0.72
CA SER A 425 2.55 -16.74 0.59
C SER A 425 1.09 -16.60 1.02
N THR A 426 0.81 -16.76 2.31
CA THR A 426 -0.56 -16.68 2.86
C THR A 426 -0.67 -15.57 3.88
N LEU A 427 -1.84 -14.93 3.92
CA LEU A 427 -2.28 -14.05 4.99
C LEU A 427 -3.74 -14.34 5.28
N ARG A 428 -4.04 -15.00 6.41
CA ARG A 428 -5.38 -15.52 6.72
C ARG A 428 -5.91 -16.39 5.57
N ASP A 429 -7.09 -16.09 5.04
CA ASP A 429 -7.73 -16.77 3.92
C ASP A 429 -7.26 -16.26 2.56
N ARG A 430 -6.25 -15.41 2.48
CA ARG A 430 -5.65 -14.94 1.22
C ARG A 430 -4.38 -15.71 0.91
N ILE A 431 -4.20 -16.06 -0.35
CA ILE A 431 -2.97 -16.65 -0.88
C ILE A 431 -2.51 -15.86 -2.10
N ARG A 432 -1.21 -15.60 -2.17
CA ARG A 432 -0.53 -15.13 -3.37
C ARG A 432 0.39 -16.24 -3.86
N ILE A 433 0.26 -16.65 -5.11
CA ILE A 433 1.10 -17.63 -5.81
C ILE A 433 1.77 -16.90 -6.98
N ASP A 434 3.04 -16.55 -6.85
CA ASP A 434 3.77 -15.66 -7.77
C ASP A 434 3.01 -14.34 -8.06
N SER A 435 2.35 -14.22 -9.21
CA SER A 435 1.50 -13.09 -9.61
C SER A 435 0.00 -13.34 -9.40
N LEU A 436 -0.41 -14.57 -9.09
CA LEU A 436 -1.80 -14.96 -8.81
C LEU A 436 -2.16 -14.60 -7.37
N ASN A 437 -3.37 -14.10 -7.15
CA ASN A 437 -3.92 -13.81 -5.83
C ASN A 437 -5.31 -14.44 -5.73
N ALA A 438 -5.60 -15.16 -4.65
CA ALA A 438 -6.89 -15.82 -4.45
C ALA A 438 -7.29 -15.82 -2.97
N ARG A 439 -8.58 -16.11 -2.71
CA ARG A 439 -9.00 -16.62 -1.40
C ARG A 439 -8.77 -18.13 -1.36
N TRP A 440 -8.41 -18.68 -0.21
CA TRP A 440 -8.31 -20.11 0.01
C TRP A 440 -9.10 -20.56 1.24
N SER A 441 -9.59 -21.80 1.19
CA SER A 441 -10.21 -22.46 2.34
C SER A 441 -9.89 -23.95 2.30
N PHE A 442 -9.81 -24.58 3.48
CA PHE A 442 -9.57 -25.99 3.61
C PHE A 442 -10.54 -26.60 4.62
N ASP A 443 -11.24 -27.65 4.23
CA ASP A 443 -12.25 -28.32 5.06
C ASP A 443 -11.72 -29.59 5.77
N GLY A 444 -10.41 -29.85 5.69
CA GLY A 444 -9.78 -31.08 6.18
C GLY A 444 -9.57 -32.13 5.09
N THR A 445 -10.27 -32.02 3.95
CA THR A 445 -10.23 -32.99 2.85
C THR A 445 -9.97 -32.37 1.49
N ALA A 446 -10.33 -31.10 1.29
CA ALA A 446 -10.16 -30.41 0.02
C ALA A 446 -9.74 -28.94 0.23
N LEU A 447 -8.77 -28.51 -0.56
CA LEU A 447 -8.34 -27.12 -0.70
C LEU A 447 -9.17 -26.46 -1.81
N ARG A 448 -9.83 -25.35 -1.49
CA ARG A 448 -10.59 -24.54 -2.45
C ARG A 448 -9.93 -23.20 -2.62
N LEU A 449 -9.72 -22.78 -3.86
CA LEU A 449 -9.30 -21.42 -4.20
C LEU A 449 -10.42 -20.72 -4.97
N ASN A 450 -10.74 -19.48 -4.57
CA ASN A 450 -11.79 -18.66 -5.15
C ASN A 450 -11.27 -17.23 -5.40
N ASP A 451 -12.04 -16.42 -6.14
CA ASP A 451 -11.75 -15.00 -6.39
C ASP A 451 -10.32 -14.78 -6.94
N MET A 452 -9.86 -15.66 -7.82
CA MET A 452 -8.50 -15.59 -8.34
C MET A 452 -8.35 -14.41 -9.29
N THR A 453 -7.28 -13.64 -9.08
CA THR A 453 -6.91 -12.45 -9.84
C THR A 453 -5.41 -12.49 -10.13
N GLY A 454 -4.99 -11.93 -11.26
CA GLY A 454 -3.65 -12.17 -11.81
C GLY A 454 -3.56 -13.51 -12.53
N GLY A 455 -2.67 -13.61 -13.53
CA GLY A 455 -2.58 -14.77 -14.41
C GLY A 455 -3.52 -14.73 -15.62
N SER A 456 -3.52 -15.81 -16.40
CA SER A 456 -4.41 -16.01 -17.54
C SER A 456 -5.79 -16.54 -17.10
N CYS A 457 -6.80 -16.44 -17.96
CA CYS A 457 -8.07 -17.14 -17.85
C CYS A 457 -7.85 -18.64 -17.63
N SER A 458 -6.89 -19.23 -18.33
CA SER A 458 -6.54 -20.66 -18.18
C SER A 458 -6.00 -21.01 -16.79
N ASP A 459 -5.26 -20.10 -16.16
CA ASP A 459 -4.80 -20.24 -14.78
C ASP A 459 -5.98 -20.15 -13.82
N ALA A 460 -6.84 -19.13 -13.94
CA ALA A 460 -8.02 -19.00 -13.10
C ALA A 460 -8.91 -20.25 -13.17
N VAL A 461 -9.15 -20.79 -14.37
CA VAL A 461 -9.89 -22.04 -14.57
C VAL A 461 -9.18 -23.22 -13.90
N LEU A 462 -7.86 -23.39 -14.08
CA LEU A 462 -7.12 -24.48 -13.45
C LEU A 462 -7.23 -24.46 -11.92
N TRP A 463 -7.02 -23.30 -11.31
CA TRP A 463 -6.88 -23.21 -9.87
C TRP A 463 -8.22 -23.19 -9.11
N THR A 464 -9.29 -22.70 -9.75
CA THR A 464 -10.55 -22.38 -9.03
C THR A 464 -11.77 -23.22 -9.45
N THR A 465 -11.74 -23.89 -10.61
CA THR A 465 -12.95 -24.57 -11.14
C THR A 465 -13.43 -25.71 -10.27
N LYS A 466 -12.51 -26.47 -9.66
CA LYS A 466 -12.85 -27.56 -8.75
C LYS A 466 -11.96 -27.52 -7.51
N PRO A 467 -12.43 -28.09 -6.39
CA PRO A 467 -11.60 -28.29 -5.21
C PRO A 467 -10.42 -29.22 -5.52
N TRP A 468 -9.27 -28.90 -4.94
CA TRP A 468 -8.08 -29.74 -4.90
C TRP A 468 -8.23 -30.74 -3.74
N VAL A 469 -8.45 -32.01 -4.05
CA VAL A 469 -8.73 -33.05 -3.05
C VAL A 469 -7.42 -33.58 -2.47
N LEU A 470 -7.27 -33.57 -1.15
CA LEU A 470 -6.05 -34.03 -0.49
C LEU A 470 -5.85 -35.53 -0.74
N ARG A 471 -4.73 -35.89 -1.37
CA ARG A 471 -4.29 -37.28 -1.58
C ARG A 471 -3.43 -37.76 -0.40
N SER A 472 -2.51 -36.92 0.05
CA SER A 472 -1.60 -37.25 1.16
C SER A 472 -1.20 -35.97 1.90
N GLY A 473 -1.36 -35.97 3.23
CA GLY A 473 -0.87 -34.91 4.11
C GLY A 473 0.67 -34.82 4.15
N PRO A 474 1.24 -33.88 4.92
CA PRO A 474 2.68 -33.69 4.97
C PRO A 474 3.39 -34.97 5.42
N VAL A 475 4.62 -35.17 4.91
CA VAL A 475 5.51 -36.21 5.44
C VAL A 475 5.70 -35.92 6.93
N GLN A 476 5.38 -36.87 7.80
CA GLN A 476 5.54 -36.73 9.25
C GLN A 476 6.92 -36.16 9.59
N GLY A 477 6.95 -35.01 10.29
CA GLY A 477 8.16 -34.46 10.89
C GLY A 477 8.69 -33.13 10.35
N ALA A 478 7.95 -32.40 9.50
CA ALA A 478 8.32 -30.99 9.23
C ALA A 478 8.16 -30.18 10.53
N PRO A 479 9.22 -29.55 11.05
CA PRO A 479 9.11 -28.75 12.25
C PRO A 479 8.23 -27.53 11.95
N VAL A 480 7.29 -27.27 12.83
CA VAL A 480 6.48 -26.05 12.83
C VAL A 480 6.97 -25.19 13.98
N VAL A 481 7.04 -23.87 13.79
CA VAL A 481 7.14 -22.92 14.91
C VAL A 481 5.70 -22.55 15.29
N PRO A 482 5.18 -23.00 16.44
CA PRO A 482 3.84 -22.62 16.86
C PRO A 482 3.68 -21.10 17.00
N ASP A 483 2.46 -20.63 16.78
CA ASP A 483 2.11 -19.29 17.22
C ASP A 483 2.07 -19.26 18.75
N GLY A 484 2.53 -18.17 19.33
CA GLY A 484 2.65 -18.03 20.77
C GLY A 484 3.64 -16.96 21.21
N THR A 485 3.62 -16.67 22.51
CA THR A 485 4.60 -15.79 23.14
C THR A 485 5.76 -16.62 23.65
N TYR A 486 6.92 -16.43 23.05
CA TYR A 486 8.17 -17.03 23.46
C TYR A 486 8.97 -16.05 24.31
N GLU A 487 9.72 -16.55 25.28
CA GLU A 487 10.50 -15.75 26.21
C GLU A 487 11.98 -16.19 26.16
N ALA A 488 12.89 -15.22 26.20
CA ALA A 488 14.32 -15.44 26.34
C ALA A 488 14.90 -14.40 27.32
N GLY A 489 15.85 -14.84 28.15
CA GLY A 489 16.59 -13.96 29.05
C GLY A 489 17.95 -13.59 28.45
N LEU A 490 18.32 -12.31 28.53
CA LEU A 490 19.69 -11.86 28.29
C LEU A 490 20.34 -11.48 29.62
N THR A 491 21.56 -11.95 29.85
CA THR A 491 22.39 -11.50 30.98
C THR A 491 23.08 -10.18 30.63
N ASP A 492 23.53 -9.42 31.64
CA ASP A 492 24.34 -8.21 31.38
C ASP A 492 25.59 -8.50 30.55
N ALA A 493 26.24 -9.63 30.81
CA ALA A 493 27.40 -10.06 30.04
C ALA A 493 27.06 -10.26 28.56
N ASP A 494 25.87 -10.78 28.24
CA ASP A 494 25.42 -10.97 26.86
C ASP A 494 25.25 -9.64 26.12
N ARG A 495 24.79 -8.60 26.83
CA ARG A 495 24.53 -7.27 26.25
C ARG A 495 25.82 -6.55 25.87
N HIS A 496 26.86 -6.72 26.68
CA HIS A 496 28.18 -6.15 26.43
C HIS A 496 28.98 -6.87 25.33
N LEU A 497 28.48 -7.99 24.76
CA LEU A 497 29.18 -8.74 23.69
C LEU A 497 29.39 -7.93 22.39
N CYS A 498 28.60 -6.87 22.18
CA CYS A 498 28.67 -6.02 21.00
C CYS A 498 29.21 -4.61 21.30
N ASP A 499 29.77 -4.36 22.49
CA ASP A 499 30.36 -3.07 22.85
C ASP A 499 31.47 -2.67 21.88
N GLY A 500 31.42 -1.43 21.38
CA GLY A 500 32.39 -0.91 20.41
C GLY A 500 32.24 -1.46 18.98
N LYS A 501 31.20 -2.25 18.68
CA LYS A 501 30.91 -2.73 17.31
C LYS A 501 29.78 -1.92 16.65
N PRO A 502 29.78 -1.77 15.30
CA PRO A 502 28.67 -1.16 14.57
C PRO A 502 27.34 -1.86 14.88
N GLY A 503 26.30 -1.08 15.21
CA GLY A 503 24.98 -1.60 15.59
C GLY A 503 24.86 -2.13 17.02
N GLY A 504 25.87 -1.94 17.89
CA GLY A 504 25.83 -2.37 19.30
C GLY A 504 25.01 -1.46 20.23
N GLN A 505 24.63 -0.25 19.78
CA GLN A 505 23.92 0.74 20.63
C GLN A 505 22.53 0.26 21.09
N GLY A 506 21.85 -0.58 20.30
CA GLY A 506 20.52 -1.12 20.63
C GLY A 506 20.51 -2.24 21.69
N LEU A 507 21.68 -2.69 22.15
CA LEU A 507 21.79 -3.69 23.23
C LEU A 507 21.97 -3.05 24.62
N ASN A 508 22.36 -1.79 24.72
CA ASN A 508 22.70 -1.12 25.99
C ASN A 508 21.75 0.05 26.31
N PRO A 509 20.87 -0.03 27.32
CA PRO A 509 20.14 1.11 27.84
C PRO A 509 21.08 1.93 28.72
N GLN A 510 20.75 3.20 28.95
CA GLN A 510 21.44 4.04 29.90
C GLN A 510 21.39 3.42 31.31
N SER A 511 22.54 3.30 31.97
CA SER A 511 22.67 2.72 33.31
C SER A 511 21.99 3.57 34.39
N ASP A 512 21.10 2.96 35.21
CA ASP A 512 20.74 3.48 36.55
C ASP A 512 21.96 3.28 37.49
N PRO A 513 22.40 4.29 38.26
CA PRO A 513 23.53 4.20 39.19
C PRO A 513 23.45 3.11 40.29
N ARG A 514 22.36 2.32 40.39
CA ARG A 514 22.12 1.38 41.50
C ARG A 514 22.27 -0.12 41.18
N GLY A 515 22.80 -0.47 39.99
CA GLY A 515 23.58 -1.69 39.80
C GLY A 515 22.92 -3.06 40.08
N LYS A 516 21.72 -3.33 39.55
CA LYS A 516 21.27 -4.73 39.28
C LYS A 516 20.32 -4.82 38.08
N PRO A 517 20.74 -5.46 36.97
CA PRO A 517 19.86 -5.85 35.87
C PRO A 517 19.76 -7.39 35.66
N THR A 518 18.57 -7.82 35.26
CA THR A 518 18.31 -9.04 34.47
C THR A 518 17.14 -8.68 33.57
N SER A 519 17.36 -8.63 32.25
CA SER A 519 16.33 -8.26 31.27
C SER A 519 15.65 -9.50 30.69
N PHE A 520 14.32 -9.51 30.69
CA PHE A 520 13.52 -10.56 30.07
C PHE A 520 12.91 -10.03 28.79
N SER A 521 13.04 -10.76 27.69
CA SER A 521 12.40 -10.38 26.44
C SER A 521 11.46 -11.46 25.96
N SER A 522 10.37 -11.03 25.35
CA SER A 522 9.35 -11.92 24.83
C SER A 522 9.01 -11.54 23.40
N ILE A 523 9.00 -12.51 22.50
CA ILE A 523 8.48 -12.34 21.14
C ILE A 523 7.14 -13.06 21.03
N THR A 524 6.16 -12.40 20.44
CA THR A 524 4.88 -13.01 20.07
C THR A 524 4.89 -13.23 18.57
N LEU A 525 4.75 -14.50 18.18
CA LEU A 525 4.56 -14.94 16.81
C LEU A 525 3.08 -15.24 16.61
N ASP A 526 2.45 -14.57 15.65
CA ASP A 526 1.03 -14.72 15.35
C ASP A 526 0.80 -14.56 13.85
N ALA A 527 0.49 -15.67 13.17
CA ALA A 527 0.11 -15.68 11.75
C ALA A 527 1.04 -14.89 10.81
N GLY A 528 2.37 -14.99 11.02
CA GLY A 528 3.39 -14.28 10.22
C GLY A 528 3.68 -12.86 10.67
N ALA A 529 3.00 -12.35 11.71
CA ALA A 529 3.33 -11.10 12.38
C ALA A 529 4.19 -11.36 13.62
N LEU A 530 5.12 -10.44 13.88
CA LEU A 530 6.03 -10.51 15.01
C LEU A 530 5.91 -9.26 15.89
N ARG A 531 5.80 -9.45 17.21
CA ARG A 531 5.87 -8.38 18.21
C ARG A 531 6.87 -8.74 19.29
N GLY A 532 7.85 -7.88 19.57
CA GLY A 532 8.85 -8.09 20.60
C GLY A 532 8.74 -7.11 21.73
N TYR A 533 8.83 -7.62 22.94
CA TYR A 533 8.79 -6.83 24.15
C TYR A 533 10.03 -7.11 25.00
N ALA A 534 10.52 -6.10 25.69
CA ALA A 534 11.53 -6.25 26.73
C ALA A 534 11.02 -5.76 28.08
N ARG A 535 11.56 -6.34 29.15
CA ARG A 535 11.33 -5.99 30.55
C ARG A 535 12.68 -5.80 31.22
N GLU A 536 12.84 -4.70 31.95
CA GLU A 536 14.01 -4.50 32.82
C GLU A 536 13.67 -4.91 34.26
N GLY A 537 14.50 -5.77 34.85
CA GLY A 537 14.40 -6.14 36.26
C GLY A 537 13.50 -7.36 36.52
N ARG A 538 12.38 -7.17 37.24
CA ARG A 538 11.52 -8.29 37.69
C ARG A 538 10.45 -8.63 36.64
N PRO A 539 9.98 -9.89 36.56
CA PRO A 539 8.89 -10.31 35.66
C PRO A 539 7.58 -9.50 35.81
N THR A 540 7.38 -8.80 36.93
CA THR A 540 6.19 -7.98 37.22
C THR A 540 6.20 -6.60 36.58
N VAL A 541 7.28 -6.19 35.91
CA VAL A 541 7.37 -4.89 35.22
C VAL A 541 6.59 -4.95 33.89
N ILE A 542 5.89 -3.87 33.55
CA ILE A 542 5.10 -3.76 32.31
C ILE A 542 6.06 -3.88 31.11
N PRO A 543 5.83 -4.84 30.19
CA PRO A 543 6.68 -5.02 29.01
C PRO A 543 6.61 -3.81 28.07
N ARG A 544 7.77 -3.28 27.66
CA ARG A 544 7.88 -2.25 26.62
C ARG A 544 8.03 -2.95 25.27
N LEU A 545 7.19 -2.57 24.29
CA LEU A 545 7.32 -3.04 22.91
C LEU A 545 8.60 -2.43 22.32
N GLU A 546 9.55 -3.26 21.91
CA GLU A 546 10.83 -2.83 21.35
C GLU A 546 10.90 -3.00 19.83
N TRP A 547 10.29 -4.06 19.30
CA TRP A 547 10.27 -4.31 17.86
C TRP A 547 8.95 -4.86 17.35
N VAL A 548 8.62 -4.51 16.11
CA VAL A 548 7.52 -5.07 15.34
C VAL A 548 8.04 -5.54 14.00
N GLY A 549 7.41 -6.56 13.44
CA GLY A 549 7.91 -7.15 12.23
C GLY A 549 6.98 -8.17 11.61
N SER A 550 7.50 -8.83 10.59
CA SER A 550 6.88 -9.98 9.95
C SER A 550 7.90 -11.11 9.84
N TYR A 551 7.41 -12.35 9.90
CA TYR A 551 8.23 -13.54 9.74
C TYR A 551 7.57 -14.54 8.79
N ARG A 552 8.38 -15.45 8.26
CA ARG A 552 7.96 -16.60 7.45
C ARG A 552 8.71 -17.83 7.93
N VAL A 553 8.01 -18.97 7.95
CA VAL A 553 8.60 -20.27 8.25
C VAL A 553 8.38 -21.17 7.05
N TYR A 554 9.45 -21.79 6.56
CA TYR A 554 9.40 -22.72 5.44
C TYR A 554 10.47 -23.81 5.60
N GLY A 555 10.05 -25.07 5.60
CA GLY A 555 10.91 -26.20 5.96
C GLY A 555 11.56 -25.99 7.34
N HIS A 556 12.90 -25.98 7.37
CA HIS A 556 13.69 -25.68 8.57
C HIS A 556 14.14 -24.21 8.66
N THR A 557 13.58 -23.33 7.83
CA THR A 557 14.01 -21.93 7.72
C THR A 557 13.01 -21.01 8.41
N PHE A 558 13.55 -20.09 9.21
CA PHE A 558 12.84 -18.99 9.85
C PHE A 558 13.40 -17.68 9.28
N GLU A 559 12.59 -16.93 8.56
CA GLU A 559 12.97 -15.66 7.95
C GLU A 559 12.21 -14.52 8.61
N LEU A 560 12.92 -13.54 9.17
CA LEU A 560 12.37 -12.25 9.58
C LEU A 560 12.33 -11.36 8.34
N THR A 561 11.16 -11.15 7.77
CA THR A 561 10.99 -10.41 6.51
C THR A 561 10.98 -8.90 6.67
N THR A 562 10.60 -8.43 7.87
CA THR A 562 10.66 -7.02 8.25
C THR A 562 10.87 -6.97 9.74
N LEU A 563 11.76 -6.10 10.21
CA LEU A 563 11.95 -5.85 11.64
C LEU A 563 12.24 -4.36 11.84
N THR A 564 11.46 -3.73 12.70
CA THR A 564 11.52 -2.29 12.95
C THR A 564 11.53 -2.03 14.45
N PHE A 565 12.50 -1.23 14.91
CA PHE A 565 12.57 -0.77 16.29
C PHE A 565 11.57 0.35 16.53
N VAL A 566 10.85 0.32 17.65
CA VAL A 566 9.82 1.32 17.98
C VAL A 566 10.42 2.70 18.24
N ASP A 567 11.65 2.77 18.74
CA ASP A 567 12.33 4.00 19.15
C ASP A 567 13.55 4.40 18.27
N GLY A 568 13.75 3.74 17.11
CA GLY A 568 14.95 3.96 16.28
C GLY A 568 14.67 4.01 14.76
N PRO A 569 15.52 4.69 13.97
CA PRO A 569 15.36 4.84 12.52
C PRO A 569 15.82 3.62 11.70
N GLU A 570 16.17 2.50 12.34
CA GLU A 570 16.76 1.35 11.65
C GLU A 570 15.68 0.35 11.21
N HIS A 571 15.36 0.41 9.91
CA HIS A 571 14.76 -0.71 9.19
C HIS A 571 15.86 -1.69 8.80
N TRP A 572 15.65 -2.97 9.10
CA TRP A 572 16.61 -4.02 8.76
C TRP A 572 16.07 -4.93 7.67
N ASP A 573 16.95 -5.23 6.71
CA ASP A 573 16.69 -6.23 5.68
C ASP A 573 16.57 -7.65 6.27
N ARG A 574 16.00 -8.53 5.46
CA ARG A 574 15.70 -9.94 5.75
C ARG A 574 16.78 -10.63 6.58
N LEU A 575 16.42 -11.12 7.76
CA LEU A 575 17.28 -11.99 8.58
C LEU A 575 16.79 -13.43 8.48
N THR A 576 17.59 -14.29 7.86
CA THR A 576 17.26 -15.71 7.69
C THR A 576 18.03 -16.56 8.69
N ALA A 577 17.36 -17.51 9.32
CA ALA A 577 17.94 -18.51 10.21
C ALA A 577 17.39 -19.90 9.85
N THR A 578 18.12 -20.95 10.20
CA THR A 578 17.50 -22.27 10.40
C THR A 578 16.95 -22.37 11.82
N PHE A 579 15.93 -23.18 12.05
CA PHE A 579 15.36 -23.34 13.39
C PHE A 579 15.19 -24.79 13.82
N THR A 580 15.16 -24.99 15.13
CA THR A 580 14.70 -26.23 15.77
C THR A 580 13.69 -25.88 16.85
N PHE A 581 12.60 -26.64 16.94
CA PHE A 581 11.62 -26.53 18.01
C PHE A 581 11.45 -27.90 18.69
N ASP A 582 11.77 -27.99 19.98
CA ASP A 582 11.74 -29.26 20.74
C ASP A 582 10.40 -29.52 21.46
N GLY A 583 9.36 -28.72 21.15
CA GLY A 583 8.08 -28.71 21.84
C GLY A 583 7.98 -27.62 22.91
N THR A 584 9.10 -27.04 23.33
CA THR A 584 9.14 -25.93 24.30
C THR A 584 10.07 -24.81 23.83
N ASN A 585 11.25 -25.12 23.32
CA ASN A 585 12.27 -24.14 22.97
C ASN A 585 12.44 -24.03 21.46
N LEU A 586 12.36 -22.80 20.96
CA LEU A 586 12.72 -22.40 19.61
C LEU A 586 14.18 -21.92 19.61
N THR A 587 15.05 -22.62 18.90
CA THR A 587 16.44 -22.20 18.70
C THR A 587 16.63 -21.74 17.27
N LEU A 588 17.19 -20.54 17.08
CA LEU A 588 17.50 -19.98 15.76
C LEU A 588 19.00 -20.03 15.50
N LYS A 589 19.39 -20.54 14.34
CA LYS A 589 20.78 -20.57 13.85
C LYS A 589 20.90 -19.68 12.62
N PRO A 590 21.56 -18.52 12.71
CA PRO A 590 21.70 -17.58 11.61
C PRO A 590 22.22 -18.21 10.32
N VAL A 591 21.63 -17.84 9.19
CA VAL A 591 22.11 -18.15 7.84
C VAL A 591 22.69 -16.86 7.25
N GLY A 592 23.95 -16.91 6.83
CA GLY A 592 24.67 -15.72 6.36
C GLY A 592 25.16 -14.81 7.49
N THR A 593 25.46 -13.56 7.15
CA THR A 593 26.01 -12.58 8.10
C THR A 593 24.90 -11.80 8.79
N TRP A 594 24.62 -12.13 10.04
CA TRP A 594 23.75 -11.33 10.89
C TRP A 594 24.53 -10.21 11.60
N PRO A 595 23.95 -9.01 11.77
CA PRO A 595 24.47 -7.99 12.67
C PRO A 595 24.73 -8.54 14.08
N CYS A 596 25.72 -7.98 14.79
CA CYS A 596 26.12 -8.47 16.12
C CYS A 596 24.92 -8.50 17.08
N TRP A 597 24.13 -7.42 17.12
CA TRP A 597 22.95 -7.31 17.96
C TRP A 597 21.92 -8.39 17.65
N ALA A 598 21.69 -8.71 16.37
CA ALA A 598 20.70 -9.69 15.96
C ALA A 598 21.12 -11.09 16.42
N ARG A 599 22.42 -11.39 16.37
CA ARG A 599 22.95 -12.66 16.89
C ARG A 599 22.75 -12.78 18.40
N VAL A 600 23.03 -11.71 19.15
CA VAL A 600 22.84 -11.68 20.61
C VAL A 600 21.36 -11.83 20.97
N TRP A 601 20.48 -11.10 20.30
CA TRP A 601 19.05 -11.10 20.62
C TRP A 601 18.32 -12.38 20.22
N TRP A 602 18.53 -12.85 19.00
CA TRP A 602 17.67 -13.84 18.38
C TRP A 602 18.24 -15.26 18.38
N ALA A 603 19.56 -15.39 18.46
CA ALA A 603 20.26 -16.65 18.21
C ALA A 603 21.20 -17.08 19.34
N LEU A 604 21.44 -16.23 20.35
CA LEU A 604 22.37 -16.54 21.43
C LEU A 604 21.78 -17.58 22.38
N HIS A 605 20.52 -17.39 22.75
CA HIS A 605 19.79 -18.27 23.66
C HIS A 605 18.51 -18.79 23.01
N PRO A 606 18.03 -19.99 23.38
CA PRO A 606 16.74 -20.48 22.93
C PRO A 606 15.58 -19.61 23.45
N TRP A 607 14.55 -19.48 22.62
CA TRP A 607 13.27 -18.84 22.94
C TRP A 607 12.31 -19.88 23.50
N THR A 608 11.93 -19.76 24.77
CA THR A 608 11.06 -20.72 25.46
C THR A 608 9.60 -20.32 25.30
N LEU A 609 8.77 -21.20 24.75
CA LEU A 609 7.30 -21.08 24.74
C LEU A 609 6.75 -21.58 26.10
N PRO A 610 6.24 -20.70 26.97
CA PRO A 610 5.67 -21.14 28.23
C PRO A 610 4.43 -22.02 27.97
N LYS A 611 4.32 -23.15 28.66
CA LYS A 611 3.04 -23.89 28.69
C LYS A 611 2.00 -22.99 29.33
N LYS A 612 0.98 -22.58 28.57
CA LYS A 612 -0.16 -21.74 28.99
C LYS A 612 -0.44 -21.88 30.50
N THR A 613 -0.24 -20.81 31.25
CA THR A 613 -1.02 -20.64 32.49
C THR A 613 -2.43 -20.19 32.05
N PRO A 614 -3.51 -20.70 32.64
CA PRO A 614 -4.84 -20.85 32.01
C PRO A 614 -5.41 -19.60 31.35
#